data_AF-A0A1H0MEL4-F1
#
_entry.id   AF-A0A1H0MEL4-F1
#
_cell.length_a   1.000
_cell.length_b   1.000
_cell.length_c   1.000
_cell.angle_alpha   90.00
_cell.angle_beta   90.00
_cell.angle_gamma   90.00
#
_symmetry.space_group_name_H-M   'P 1'
#
loop_
_entity.id
_entity.type
_entity.pdbx_description
1 polymer ?
#
loop_
_entity_poly.entity_id
_entity_poly.type
_entity_poly.pdbx_seq_one_letter_code
_entity_poly.pdbx_strand_id
1 'polypeptide(L)' 'MAVDKNKNEQILVTFPKEMVKAIEDHWHENRLKNRSEAIRDLVNKGLKNSN' A
#
# COMPACT_ATOMS: atom_id res chain seq x y z
N MET A 1 -10.43 2.54 10.13
CA MET A 1 -10.44 1.06 10.20
C MET A 1 -9.74 0.66 11.48
N ALA A 2 -10.38 -0.13 12.34
CA ALA A 2 -9.69 -0.75 13.45
C ALA A 2 -8.76 -1.84 12.87
N VAL A 3 -7.47 -1.77 13.20
CA VAL A 3 -6.47 -2.75 12.76
C VAL A 3 -6.20 -3.67 13.94
N ASP A 4 -6.24 -4.98 13.70
CA ASP A 4 -5.83 -5.99 14.68
C ASP A 4 -4.31 -5.88 14.88
N LYS A 5 -3.90 -5.33 16.03
CA LYS A 5 -2.50 -5.10 16.39
C LYS A 5 -1.73 -6.39 16.72
N ASN A 6 -2.42 -7.50 16.98
CA ASN A 6 -1.75 -8.78 17.18
C ASN A 6 -1.32 -9.42 15.85
N LYS A 7 -1.92 -8.99 14.73
CA LYS A 7 -1.64 -9.53 13.39
C LYS A 7 -0.91 -8.57 12.47
N ASN A 8 -0.94 -7.27 12.76
CA ASN A 8 -0.41 -6.24 11.88
C ASN A 8 0.44 -5.24 12.68
N GLU A 9 1.62 -4.95 12.15
CA GLU A 9 2.48 -3.88 12.64
C GLU A 9 2.18 -2.58 11.88
N GLN A 10 2.14 -1.43 12.59
CA GLN A 10 1.89 -0.14 11.98
C GLN A 10 3.18 0.67 11.94
N ILE A 11 3.67 0.95 10.73
CA ILE A 11 4.87 1.74 10.50
C ILE A 11 4.55 3.10 9.89
N LEU A 12 5.30 4.13 10.29
CA LEU A 12 5.28 5.44 9.65
C LEU A 12 6.39 5.49 8.60
N VAL A 13 6.03 5.75 7.35
CA VAL A 13 6.98 5.86 6.24
C VAL A 13 6.71 7.14 5.46
N THR A 14 7.78 7.85 5.12
CA THR A 14 7.71 9.04 4.26
C THR A 14 7.97 8.65 2.82
N PHE A 15 7.09 9.09 1.92
CA PHE A 15 7.20 8.85 0.48
C PHE A 15 7.39 10.17 -0.28
N PRO A 16 8.14 10.17 -1.41
CA PRO A 16 8.11 11.28 -2.36
C PRO A 16 6.69 11.55 -2.84
N LYS A 17 6.34 12.82 -3.08
CA LYS A 17 4.97 13.21 -3.50
C LYS A 17 4.52 12.48 -4.77
N GLU A 18 5.41 12.31 -5.73
CA GLU A 18 5.12 11.60 -6.98
C GLU A 18 4.77 10.13 -6.75
N MET A 19 5.44 9.49 -5.77
CA MET A 19 5.14 8.11 -5.40
C MET A 19 3.80 7.99 -4.68
N VAL A 20 3.44 8.96 -3.84
CA VAL A 20 2.11 9.01 -3.22
C VAL A 20 1.03 9.10 -4.30
N LYS A 21 1.23 9.94 -5.33
CA LYS A 21 0.30 10.03 -6.46
C LYS A 21 0.16 8.70 -7.20
N ALA A 22 1.27 8.02 -7.51
CA ALA A 22 1.23 6.71 -8.16
C ALA A 22 0.48 5.64 -7.33
N ILE A 23 0.60 5.69 -6.00
CA ILE A 23 -0.16 4.82 -5.10
C ILE A 23 -1.66 5.14 -5.15
N GLU A 24 -2.03 6.41 -5.22
CA GLU A 24 -3.44 6.86 -5.32
C GLU A 24 -4.05 6.50 -6.67
N ASP A 25 -3.32 6.69 -7.77
CA ASP A 25 -3.74 6.28 -9.11
C ASP A 25 -4.00 4.76 -9.13
N HIS A 26 -3.05 3.97 -8.62
CA HIS A 26 -3.20 2.51 -8.48
C HIS A 26 -4.41 2.11 -7.65
N TRP A 27 -4.67 2.82 -6.55
CA TRP A 27 -5.85 2.59 -5.72
C TRP A 27 -7.14 2.78 -6.51
N HIS A 28 -7.30 3.93 -7.17
CA HIS A 28 -8.54 4.27 -7.86
C HIS A 28 -8.78 3.41 -9.10
N GLU A 29 -7.75 3.14 -9.88
CA GLU A 29 -7.84 2.29 -11.09
C GLU A 29 -8.26 0.85 -10.74
N ASN A 30 -7.74 0.30 -9.64
CA ASN A 30 -8.03 -1.07 -9.21
C ASN A 30 -9.22 -1.16 -8.24
N ARG A 31 -9.89 -0.03 -7.95
CA ARG A 31 -11.07 0.06 -7.06
C ARG A 31 -10.84 -0.60 -5.69
N LEU A 32 -9.64 -0.45 -5.13
CA LEU A 32 -9.32 -1.03 -3.83
C LEU A 32 -10.09 -0.32 -2.71
N LYS A 33 -10.17 -0.92 -1.53
CA LYS A 33 -11.00 -0.36 -0.44
C LYS A 33 -10.35 0.83 0.25
N ASN A 34 -9.02 0.90 0.24
CA ASN A 34 -8.25 1.97 0.88
C ASN A 34 -6.81 2.01 0.39
N ARG A 35 -6.15 3.14 0.63
CA ARG A 35 -4.73 3.35 0.33
C ARG A 35 -3.80 2.29 0.94
N SER A 36 -4.09 1.79 2.15
CA SER A 36 -3.25 0.75 2.77
C SER A 36 -3.34 -0.60 2.06
N GLU A 37 -4.46 -0.91 1.41
CA GLU A 37 -4.60 -2.07 0.53
C GLU A 37 -3.81 -1.87 -0.77
N ALA A 38 -3.86 -0.67 -1.35
CA ALA A 38 -3.05 -0.31 -2.53
C ALA A 38 -1.55 -0.45 -2.27
N ILE A 39 -1.06 0.08 -1.14
CA ILE A 39 0.34 -0.05 -0.74
C ILE A 39 0.73 -1.53 -0.58
N ARG A 40 -0.10 -2.33 0.09
CA ARG A 40 0.17 -3.78 0.28
C ARG A 40 0.20 -4.55 -1.03
N ASP A 41 -0.72 -4.25 -1.95
CA ASP A 41 -0.75 -4.87 -3.27
C ASP A 41 0.52 -4.54 -4.08
N LEU A 42 0.93 -3.27 -4.11
CA LEU A 42 2.17 -2.83 -4.77
C LEU A 42 3.42 -3.46 -4.16
N VAL A 43 3.51 -3.50 -2.83
CA VAL A 43 4.64 -4.15 -2.13
C VAL A 43 4.69 -5.65 -2.47
N ASN A 44 3.54 -6.34 -2.44
CA ASN A 44 3.48 -7.77 -2.80
C ASN A 44 3.92 -8.02 -4.25
N LYS A 45 3.51 -7.15 -5.20
CA LYS A 45 3.93 -7.23 -6.60
C LYS A 45 5.45 -7.02 -6.74
N GLY A 46 6.00 -6.02 -6.06
CA GLY A 46 7.44 -5.75 -6.05
C GLY A 46 8.28 -6.90 -5.50
N LEU A 47 7.84 -7.50 -4.38
CA LEU A 47 8.52 -8.63 -3.75
C LEU A 47 8.46 -9.91 -4.59
N LYS A 48 7.33 -10.17 -5.28
CA LYS A 48 7.20 -11.34 -6.17
C LYS A 48 8.11 -11.27 -7.40
N ASN A 49 8.42 -10.07 -7.88
CA ASN A 49 9.30 -9.87 -9.03
C ASN A 49 10.79 -9.81 -8.65
N SER A 50 11.11 -9.78 -7.36
CA SER A 50 12.50 -9.79 -6.85
C SER A 50 13.00 -11.19 -6.50
N ASN A 51 12.12 -12.21 -6.58
CA ASN A 51 12.45 -13.63 -6.48
C ASN A 51 12.40 -14.28 -7.87
#